data_AF-W9XVH0-F1
#
_entry.id   AF-W9XVH0-F1
#
_cell.length_a   1.000
_cell.length_b   1.000
_cell.length_c   1.000
_cell.angle_alpha   90.00
_cell.angle_beta   90.00
_cell.angle_gamma   90.00
#
_symmetry.space_group_name_H-M   'P 1'
#
loop_
_entity.id
_entity.type
_entity.pdbx_description
1 polymer ?
#
loop_
_entity_poly.entity_id
_entity_poly.type
_entity_poly.pdbx_seq_one_letter_code
_entity_poly.pdbx_strand_id
1 'polypeptide(L)'
;MVLQFSPWRHESELAMVRDWFFPGHVKQDGFSIPPPDMRQQAVNRVNLWLFKAGQLPAALIATAGLTEALLHDERGRAQGERSISDSAMQSIYAMAFARFVNGFVDREVARSHAAEMALDGASAGTTVVSTAKGESSMYAHAATIGMPQKFVDLRHEVTHGHIPNLIYLQQMTSQALEWLWDRWWVKKATGDPARALRELEERKRVSREAREAEELDALGAHTTRGTTVERYRAGQEHHVTMSTDELGGSP
;
A
#
# COMPACT_ATOMS: atom_id res chain seq x y z
N MET A 1 -13.86 -11.80 -14.13
CA MET A 1 -12.90 -12.79 -13.61
C MET A 1 -12.84 -12.69 -12.09
N VAL A 2 -13.33 -13.70 -11.39
CA VAL A 2 -13.24 -13.85 -9.92
C VAL A 2 -11.88 -14.50 -9.65
N LEU A 3 -11.09 -13.97 -8.71
CA LEU A 3 -9.83 -14.61 -8.33
C LEU A 3 -10.15 -16.00 -7.77
N GLN A 4 -9.57 -17.05 -8.36
CA GLN A 4 -9.79 -18.43 -7.90
C GLN A 4 -9.25 -18.65 -6.48
N PHE A 5 -8.25 -17.86 -6.07
CA PHE A 5 -7.75 -17.77 -4.71
C PHE A 5 -7.47 -16.30 -4.36
N SER A 6 -7.97 -15.86 -3.21
CA SER A 6 -7.67 -14.55 -2.66
C SER A 6 -6.21 -14.47 -2.19
N PRO A 7 -5.49 -13.37 -2.44
CA PRO A 7 -4.11 -13.19 -1.97
C PRO A 7 -3.99 -12.91 -0.47
N TRP A 8 -5.08 -12.50 0.18
CA TRP A 8 -5.20 -12.43 1.63
C TRP A 8 -5.51 -13.80 2.22
N ARG A 9 -4.94 -14.07 3.40
CA ARG A 9 -5.08 -15.37 4.08
C ARG A 9 -6.49 -15.60 4.62
N HIS A 10 -7.09 -14.52 5.14
CA HIS A 10 -8.39 -14.53 5.79
C HIS A 10 -9.15 -13.24 5.44
N GLU A 11 -10.47 -13.28 5.44
CA GLU A 11 -11.32 -12.10 5.21
C GLU A 11 -11.06 -10.98 6.24
N SER A 12 -10.60 -11.33 7.45
CA SER A 12 -10.15 -10.36 8.45
C SER A 12 -8.96 -9.52 7.99
N GLU A 13 -8.09 -10.05 7.13
CA GLU A 13 -6.93 -9.32 6.60
C GLU A 13 -7.39 -8.25 5.59
N LEU A 14 -8.38 -8.59 4.75
CA LEU A 14 -8.98 -7.62 3.85
C LEU A 14 -9.75 -6.52 4.62
N ALA A 15 -10.49 -6.88 5.67
CA ALA A 15 -11.18 -5.94 6.54
C ALA A 15 -10.20 -5.01 7.29
N MET A 16 -9.06 -5.53 7.74
CA MET A 16 -8.02 -4.70 8.37
C MET A 16 -7.44 -3.69 7.37
N VAL A 17 -7.15 -4.11 6.14
CA VAL A 17 -6.64 -3.20 5.10
C VAL A 17 -7.68 -2.16 4.69
N ARG A 18 -8.97 -2.54 4.64
CA ARG A 18 -10.08 -1.60 4.48
C ARG A 18 -10.00 -0.49 5.54
N ASP A 19 -9.92 -0.87 6.80
CA ASP A 19 -9.93 0.07 7.93
C ASP A 19 -8.69 0.98 7.93
N TRP A 20 -7.55 0.47 7.46
CA TRP A 20 -6.35 1.27 7.27
C TRP A 20 -6.44 2.28 6.12
N PHE A 21 -7.14 1.96 5.03
CA PHE A 21 -7.37 2.91 3.93
C PHE A 21 -8.39 3.98 4.30
N PHE A 22 -9.40 3.62 5.09
CA PHE A 22 -10.57 4.45 5.38
C PHE A 22 -10.74 4.72 6.88
N PRO A 23 -9.76 5.38 7.54
CA PRO A 23 -9.80 5.58 8.99
C PRO A 23 -11.03 6.38 9.45
N GLY A 24 -11.57 7.27 8.60
CA GLY A 24 -12.78 8.04 8.90
C GLY A 24 -14.09 7.23 8.92
N HIS A 25 -14.09 6.03 8.34
CA HIS A 25 -15.24 5.12 8.34
C HIS A 25 -15.21 4.10 9.48
N VAL A 26 -14.10 4.03 10.23
CA VAL A 26 -13.95 3.14 11.38
C VAL A 26 -14.60 3.76 12.60
N LYS A 27 -15.40 2.98 13.34
CA LYS A 27 -15.96 3.42 14.62
C LYS A 27 -14.83 3.60 15.63
N GLN A 28 -14.45 4.85 15.89
CA GLN A 28 -13.48 5.18 16.92
C GLN A 28 -14.18 5.40 18.25
N ASP A 29 -13.61 4.84 19.31
CA ASP A 29 -13.98 5.21 20.67
C ASP A 29 -13.39 6.60 20.96
N GLY A 30 -14.25 7.57 21.27
CA GLY A 30 -13.86 8.98 21.45
C GLY A 30 -12.91 9.23 22.63
N PHE A 31 -12.69 8.23 23.48
CA PHE A 31 -11.76 8.27 24.61
C PHE A 31 -10.40 7.61 24.32
N SER A 32 -10.25 6.98 23.15
CA SER A 32 -9.00 6.31 22.77
C SER A 32 -8.05 7.27 22.06
N ILE A 33 -6.73 7.04 22.26
CA ILE A 33 -5.70 7.75 21.51
C ILE A 33 -5.91 7.45 20.01
N PRO A 34 -5.95 8.46 19.13
CA PRO A 34 -6.08 8.23 17.69
C PRO A 34 -4.97 7.28 17.21
N PRO A 35 -5.32 6.19 16.49
CA PRO A 35 -4.31 5.28 15.99
C PRO A 35 -3.39 6.00 14.99
N PRO A 36 -2.13 5.56 14.85
CA PRO A 36 -1.22 6.11 13.85
C PRO A 36 -1.80 5.91 12.44
N ASP A 37 -1.41 6.76 11.50
CA ASP A 37 -1.84 6.61 10.10
C ASP A 37 -1.27 5.32 9.48
N MET A 38 -2.18 4.41 9.13
CA MET A 38 -1.86 3.10 8.57
C MET A 38 -1.98 3.05 7.05
N ARG A 39 -2.37 4.15 6.38
CA ARG A 39 -2.59 4.18 4.93
C ARG A 39 -1.36 3.71 4.13
N GLN A 40 -0.15 4.08 4.55
CA GLN A 40 1.07 3.60 3.89
C GLN A 40 1.25 2.08 4.04
N GLN A 41 0.91 1.52 5.21
CA GLN A 41 0.98 0.07 5.41
C GLN A 41 -0.07 -0.66 4.57
N ALA A 42 -1.24 -0.06 4.38
CA ALA A 42 -2.28 -0.57 3.47
C ALA A 42 -1.79 -0.61 2.02
N VAL A 43 -1.20 0.48 1.52
CA VAL A 43 -0.57 0.53 0.18
C VAL A 43 0.48 -0.58 0.04
N ASN A 44 1.41 -0.70 1.00
CA ASN A 44 2.45 -1.72 0.97
C ASN A 44 1.87 -3.14 0.96
N ARG A 45 0.78 -3.38 1.71
CA ARG A 45 0.10 -4.67 1.74
C ARG A 45 -0.54 -5.00 0.40
N VAL A 46 -1.23 -4.05 -0.24
CA VAL A 46 -1.81 -4.24 -1.58
C VAL A 46 -0.73 -4.52 -2.61
N ASN A 47 0.39 -3.80 -2.57
CA ASN A 47 1.52 -4.05 -3.47
C ASN A 47 2.11 -5.46 -3.28
N LEU A 48 2.20 -5.94 -2.03
CA LEU A 48 2.62 -7.31 -1.74
C LEU A 48 1.62 -8.35 -2.26
N TRP A 49 0.32 -8.11 -2.14
CA TRP A 49 -0.69 -8.98 -2.74
C TRP A 49 -0.62 -8.98 -4.26
N LEU A 50 -0.37 -7.82 -4.88
CA LEU A 50 -0.23 -7.68 -6.33
C LEU A 50 0.98 -8.47 -6.82
N PHE A 51 2.12 -8.34 -6.14
CA PHE A 51 3.33 -9.10 -6.44
C PHE A 51 3.11 -10.61 -6.34
N LYS A 52 2.38 -11.07 -5.33
CA LYS A 52 2.12 -12.52 -5.11
C LYS A 52 1.12 -13.12 -6.08
N ALA A 53 0.01 -12.43 -6.36
CA ALA A 53 -1.07 -12.97 -7.19
C ALA A 53 -0.94 -12.63 -8.68
N GLY A 54 -0.09 -11.66 -9.03
CA GLY A 54 0.05 -11.12 -10.39
C GLY A 54 -1.13 -10.25 -10.85
N GLN A 55 -2.32 -10.47 -10.28
CA GLN A 55 -3.54 -9.72 -10.56
C GLN A 55 -4.36 -9.47 -9.31
N LEU A 56 -4.99 -8.29 -9.22
CA LEU A 56 -5.91 -7.92 -8.14
C LEU A 56 -7.18 -7.25 -8.69
N PRO A 57 -8.28 -7.24 -7.92
CA PRO A 57 -9.41 -6.36 -8.16
C PRO A 57 -8.96 -4.92 -8.43
N ALA A 58 -9.49 -4.31 -9.50
CA ALA A 58 -9.18 -2.93 -9.88
C ALA A 58 -9.43 -1.93 -8.74
N ALA A 59 -10.42 -2.19 -7.89
CA ALA A 59 -10.69 -1.38 -6.71
C ALA A 59 -9.50 -1.32 -5.74
N LEU A 60 -8.81 -2.44 -5.48
CA LEU A 60 -7.64 -2.46 -4.59
C LEU A 60 -6.48 -1.65 -5.18
N ILE A 61 -6.19 -1.86 -6.46
CA ILE A 61 -5.11 -1.17 -7.16
C ILE A 61 -5.40 0.34 -7.22
N ALA A 62 -6.63 0.71 -7.56
CA ALA A 62 -7.05 2.11 -7.61
C ALA A 62 -6.99 2.77 -6.23
N THR A 63 -7.52 2.14 -5.19
CA THR A 63 -7.46 2.67 -3.82
C THR A 63 -6.01 2.86 -3.38
N ALA A 64 -5.13 1.89 -3.63
CA ALA A 64 -3.71 2.01 -3.29
C ALA A 64 -3.04 3.19 -4.02
N GLY A 65 -3.21 3.29 -5.34
CA GLY A 65 -2.59 4.36 -6.14
C GLY A 65 -3.11 5.76 -5.81
N LEU A 66 -4.43 5.91 -5.58
CA LEU A 66 -5.03 7.18 -5.16
C LEU A 66 -4.57 7.59 -3.75
N THR A 67 -4.49 6.63 -2.83
CA THR A 67 -4.02 6.87 -1.46
C THR A 67 -2.53 7.22 -1.43
N GLU A 68 -1.72 6.56 -2.25
CA GLU A 68 -0.29 6.85 -2.37
C GLU A 68 -0.06 8.29 -2.85
N ALA A 69 -0.82 8.76 -3.85
CA ALA A 69 -0.77 10.16 -4.29
C ALA A 69 -1.09 11.15 -3.15
N LEU A 70 -2.11 10.88 -2.34
CA LEU A 70 -2.44 11.68 -1.15
C LEU A 70 -1.30 11.71 -0.13
N LEU A 71 -0.73 10.55 0.19
CA LEU A 71 0.36 10.45 1.16
C LEU A 71 1.62 11.21 0.71
N HIS A 72 1.92 11.21 -0.59
CA HIS A 72 3.04 11.97 -1.13
C HIS A 72 2.84 13.49 -0.98
N ASP A 73 1.63 13.99 -1.24
CA ASP A 73 1.31 15.40 -1.09
C ASP A 73 1.32 15.85 0.38
N GLU A 74 0.68 15.09 1.27
CA GLU A 74 0.63 15.40 2.70
C GLU A 74 2.02 15.45 3.34
N ARG A 75 2.92 14.51 2.99
CA ARG A 75 4.31 14.51 3.47
C ARG A 75 5.07 15.75 3.01
N GLY A 76 4.90 16.13 1.74
CA GLY A 76 5.54 17.32 1.18
C GLY A 76 5.08 18.61 1.87
N ARG A 77 3.83 18.67 2.33
CA ARG A 77 3.29 19.79 3.11
C ARG A 77 3.80 19.80 4.56
N ALA A 78 3.84 18.64 5.20
CA ALA A 78 4.23 18.51 6.60
C ALA A 78 5.71 18.82 6.86
N GLN A 79 6.59 18.50 5.90
CA GLN A 79 8.05 18.66 6.05
C GLN A 79 8.55 20.08 5.72
N GLY A 80 7.70 21.00 5.26
CA GLY A 80 8.07 22.40 4.94
C GLY A 80 8.96 22.56 3.70
N GLU A 81 9.75 21.54 3.34
CA GLU A 81 10.49 21.43 2.08
C GLU A 81 9.79 20.42 1.16
N ARG A 82 9.16 20.93 0.10
CA ARG A 82 8.59 20.08 -0.95
C ARG A 82 9.73 19.47 -1.78
N SER A 83 10.07 18.21 -1.49
CA SER A 83 10.97 17.42 -2.34
C SER A 83 10.42 17.25 -3.77
N ILE A 84 9.09 17.34 -3.94
CA ILE A 84 8.39 17.17 -5.22
C ILE A 84 7.74 18.50 -5.61
N SER A 85 7.99 18.96 -6.84
CA SER A 85 7.38 20.19 -7.37
C SER A 85 5.86 20.03 -7.59
N ASP A 86 5.13 21.15 -7.61
CA ASP A 86 3.67 21.11 -7.79
C ASP A 86 3.25 20.47 -9.12
N SER A 87 4.02 20.71 -10.19
CA SER A 87 3.82 20.07 -11.50
C SER A 87 4.05 18.55 -11.47
N ALA A 88 5.06 18.10 -10.73
CA ALA A 88 5.29 16.67 -10.53
C ALA A 88 4.17 16.04 -9.69
N MET A 89 3.69 16.73 -8.65
CA MET A 89 2.57 16.26 -7.84
C MET A 89 1.27 16.16 -8.65
N GLN A 90 0.98 17.17 -9.48
CA GLN A 90 -0.12 17.14 -10.44
C GLN A 90 -0.05 15.90 -11.36
N SER A 91 1.14 15.56 -11.84
CA SER A 91 1.37 14.39 -12.67
C SER A 91 1.12 13.07 -11.92
N ILE A 92 1.53 12.98 -10.65
CA ILE A 92 1.27 11.82 -9.78
C ILE A 92 -0.23 11.60 -9.62
N TYR A 93 -0.98 12.63 -9.25
CA TYR A 93 -2.44 12.55 -9.13
C TYR A 93 -3.12 12.22 -10.46
N ALA A 94 -2.75 12.91 -11.53
CA ALA A 94 -3.31 12.69 -12.87
C ALA A 94 -3.14 11.22 -13.30
N MET A 95 -1.95 10.67 -13.10
CA MET A 95 -1.66 9.28 -13.45
C MET A 95 -2.43 8.28 -12.57
N ALA A 96 -2.47 8.51 -11.25
CA ALA A 96 -3.25 7.68 -10.34
C ALA A 96 -4.75 7.68 -10.72
N PHE A 97 -5.30 8.85 -11.03
CA PHE A 97 -6.69 9.04 -11.41
C PHE A 97 -7.02 8.41 -12.77
N ALA A 98 -6.17 8.59 -13.76
CA ALA A 98 -6.34 7.97 -15.08
C ALA A 98 -6.34 6.45 -14.98
N ARG A 99 -5.45 5.86 -14.17
CA ARG A 99 -5.42 4.41 -13.91
C ARG A 99 -6.67 3.92 -13.19
N PHE A 100 -7.18 4.70 -12.23
CA PHE A 100 -8.46 4.41 -11.58
C PHE A 100 -9.60 4.33 -12.60
N VAL A 101 -9.79 5.33 -13.45
CA VAL A 101 -10.90 5.34 -14.42
C VAL A 101 -10.75 4.22 -15.44
N ASN A 102 -9.56 4.08 -16.05
CA ASN A 102 -9.30 3.04 -17.05
C ASN A 102 -9.48 1.64 -16.46
N GLY A 103 -9.02 1.38 -15.23
CA GLY A 103 -9.15 0.08 -14.58
C GLY A 103 -10.60 -0.41 -14.39
N PHE A 104 -11.57 0.50 -14.36
CA PHE A 104 -12.99 0.18 -14.25
C PHE A 104 -13.71 0.20 -15.60
N VAL A 105 -13.42 1.19 -16.45
CA VAL A 105 -14.06 1.32 -17.77
C VAL A 105 -13.56 0.24 -18.73
N ASP A 106 -12.25 0.00 -18.83
CA ASP A 106 -11.69 -1.00 -19.76
C ASP A 106 -12.10 -2.42 -19.38
N ARG A 107 -12.30 -2.68 -18.08
CA ARG A 107 -12.78 -3.97 -17.59
C ARG A 107 -14.25 -4.23 -17.94
N GLU A 108 -15.06 -3.17 -18.09
CA GLU A 108 -16.42 -3.27 -18.62
C GLU A 108 -16.38 -3.60 -20.10
N VAL A 109 -15.59 -2.86 -20.89
CA VAL A 109 -15.37 -3.12 -22.33
C VAL A 109 -14.96 -4.57 -22.55
N ALA A 110 -13.97 -5.06 -21.80
CA ALA A 110 -13.50 -6.44 -21.91
C ALA A 110 -14.58 -7.48 -21.52
N ARG A 111 -15.46 -7.17 -20.56
CA ARG A 111 -16.55 -8.07 -20.17
C ARG A 111 -17.67 -8.09 -21.20
N SER A 112 -18.06 -6.92 -21.71
CA SER A 112 -19.08 -6.79 -22.75
C SER A 112 -18.64 -7.53 -24.02
N HIS A 113 -17.40 -7.35 -24.46
CA HIS A 113 -16.86 -8.05 -25.63
C HIS A 113 -16.74 -9.56 -25.42
N ALA A 114 -16.39 -10.01 -24.21
CA ALA A 114 -16.38 -11.44 -23.87
C ALA A 114 -17.79 -12.04 -23.82
N ALA A 115 -18.80 -11.26 -23.41
CA ALA A 115 -20.20 -11.69 -23.38
C ALA A 115 -20.79 -11.78 -24.81
N GLU A 116 -20.49 -10.81 -25.68
CA GLU A 116 -20.86 -10.84 -27.11
C GLU A 116 -20.24 -12.06 -27.81
N MET A 117 -18.93 -12.29 -27.64
CA MET A 117 -18.26 -13.47 -28.20
C MET A 117 -18.82 -14.81 -27.69
N ALA A 118 -19.36 -14.85 -26.47
CA ALA A 118 -20.00 -16.04 -25.91
C ALA A 118 -21.40 -16.29 -26.50
N LEU A 119 -22.09 -15.24 -26.97
CA LEU A 119 -23.42 -15.33 -27.59
C LEU A 119 -23.34 -15.70 -29.08
N ASP A 120 -22.34 -15.19 -29.81
CA ASP A 120 -22.12 -15.54 -31.23
C ASP A 120 -21.67 -17.01 -31.44
N GLY A 121 -21.30 -17.72 -30.37
CA GLY A 121 -21.04 -19.16 -30.38
C GLY A 121 -22.30 -20.05 -30.38
N ALA A 122 -23.48 -19.46 -30.19
CA ALA A 122 -24.76 -20.15 -30.12
C ALA A 122 -25.78 -19.53 -31.09
N SER A 123 -25.89 -20.11 -32.29
CA SER A 123 -26.86 -19.81 -33.36
C SER A 123 -26.47 -18.73 -34.35
N ALA A 124 -26.09 -19.18 -35.55
CA ALA A 124 -26.17 -18.39 -36.76
C ALA A 124 -27.62 -17.94 -37.01
N GLY A 125 -27.80 -16.63 -37.24
CA GLY A 125 -28.98 -16.08 -37.91
C GLY A 125 -29.92 -15.28 -37.02
N THR A 126 -29.66 -13.98 -36.88
CA THR A 126 -30.64 -12.89 -37.08
C THR A 126 -29.87 -11.57 -37.08
N THR A 127 -29.80 -10.93 -38.24
CA THR A 127 -29.30 -9.56 -38.42
C THR A 127 -30.23 -8.58 -37.73
N VAL A 128 -29.92 -8.22 -36.48
CA VAL A 128 -30.50 -7.04 -35.84
C VAL A 128 -29.67 -5.85 -36.29
N VAL A 129 -30.34 -4.90 -36.92
CA VAL A 129 -29.78 -3.62 -37.38
C VAL A 129 -29.13 -2.91 -36.19
N SER A 130 -27.80 -2.77 -36.23
CA SER A 130 -27.03 -1.95 -35.29
C SER A 130 -27.39 -0.48 -35.49
N THR A 131 -28.30 0.01 -34.65
CA THR A 131 -28.59 1.43 -34.54
C THR A 131 -27.59 2.07 -33.57
N ALA A 132 -26.83 3.03 -34.11
CA ALA A 132 -26.17 4.14 -33.44
C ALA A 132 -24.85 3.89 -32.69
N LYS A 133 -23.76 4.16 -33.44
CA LYS A 133 -22.49 4.85 -33.10
C LYS A 133 -22.39 5.63 -31.76
N GLY A 134 -22.69 5.01 -30.62
CA GLY A 134 -22.63 5.64 -29.29
C GLY A 134 -22.47 4.70 -28.09
N GLU A 135 -22.63 3.38 -28.26
CA GLU A 135 -22.59 2.40 -27.16
C GLU A 135 -21.16 1.99 -26.72
N SER A 136 -20.11 2.46 -27.41
CA SER A 136 -18.70 2.09 -27.16
C SER A 136 -17.84 3.19 -26.52
N SER A 137 -18.46 4.27 -26.04
CA SER A 137 -17.73 5.39 -25.44
C SER A 137 -17.40 5.14 -23.96
N MET A 138 -16.26 5.63 -23.48
CA MET A 138 -15.87 5.59 -22.05
C MET A 138 -16.99 6.11 -21.13
N TYR A 139 -17.75 7.10 -21.60
CA TYR A 139 -18.92 7.65 -20.91
C TYR A 139 -20.06 6.63 -20.76
N ALA A 140 -20.35 5.84 -21.80
CA ALA A 140 -21.40 4.83 -21.76
C ALA A 140 -21.05 3.73 -20.74
N HIS A 141 -19.80 3.25 -20.76
CA HIS A 141 -19.32 2.25 -19.79
C HIS A 141 -19.33 2.79 -18.36
N ALA A 142 -18.91 4.04 -18.15
CA ALA A 142 -18.97 4.68 -16.84
C ALA A 142 -20.41 4.75 -16.31
N ALA A 143 -21.38 5.08 -17.15
CA ALA A 143 -22.79 5.09 -16.78
C ALA A 143 -23.28 3.70 -16.33
N THR A 144 -22.93 2.63 -17.05
CA THR A 144 -23.31 1.24 -16.71
C THR A 144 -22.81 0.82 -15.33
N ILE A 145 -21.62 1.25 -14.92
CA ILE A 145 -21.05 0.93 -13.60
C ILE A 145 -21.42 1.92 -12.51
N GLY A 146 -22.20 2.96 -12.82
CA GLY A 146 -22.55 4.05 -11.91
C GLY A 146 -21.34 4.89 -11.49
N MET A 147 -20.35 5.03 -12.37
CA MET A 147 -19.21 5.92 -12.18
C MET A 147 -19.62 7.36 -12.52
N PRO A 148 -19.36 8.34 -11.64
CA PRO A 148 -19.66 9.75 -11.89
C PRO A 148 -19.00 10.25 -13.19
N GLN A 149 -19.77 10.93 -14.04
CA GLN A 149 -19.30 11.49 -15.32
C GLN A 149 -18.07 12.39 -15.15
N LYS A 150 -18.05 13.22 -14.10
CA LYS A 150 -16.91 14.08 -13.74
C LYS A 150 -15.56 13.34 -13.61
N PHE A 151 -15.57 12.04 -13.29
CA PHE A 151 -14.34 11.25 -13.25
C PHE A 151 -13.83 10.95 -14.66
N VAL A 152 -14.74 10.66 -15.60
CA VAL A 152 -14.43 10.48 -17.01
C VAL A 152 -13.97 11.79 -17.63
N ASP A 153 -14.63 12.90 -17.31
CA ASP A 153 -14.26 14.24 -17.77
C ASP A 153 -12.82 14.58 -17.34
N LEU A 154 -12.50 14.39 -16.05
CA LEU A 154 -11.15 14.62 -15.52
C LEU A 154 -10.12 13.70 -16.19
N ARG A 155 -10.45 12.41 -16.40
CA ARG A 155 -9.57 11.50 -17.13
C ARG A 155 -9.29 12.04 -18.53
N HIS A 156 -10.31 12.45 -19.27
CA HIS A 156 -10.15 12.99 -20.61
C HIS A 156 -9.24 14.24 -20.59
N GLU A 157 -9.48 15.14 -19.66
CA GLU A 157 -8.73 16.39 -19.47
C GLU A 157 -7.24 16.13 -19.17
N VAL A 158 -6.90 15.24 -18.24
CA VAL A 158 -5.48 14.95 -17.92
C VAL A 158 -4.74 14.21 -19.02
N THR A 159 -5.44 13.56 -19.95
CA THR A 159 -4.82 12.82 -21.07
C THR A 159 -4.70 13.62 -22.36
N HIS A 160 -5.66 14.49 -22.65
CA HIS A 160 -5.77 15.19 -23.95
C HIS A 160 -5.84 16.70 -23.83
N GLY A 161 -6.07 17.22 -22.63
CA GLY A 161 -6.14 18.66 -22.34
C GLY A 161 -4.96 19.11 -21.50
N HIS A 162 -5.26 19.82 -20.42
CA HIS A 162 -4.27 20.32 -19.46
C HIS A 162 -4.49 19.65 -18.12
N ILE A 163 -3.42 19.44 -17.35
CA ILE A 163 -3.58 18.87 -16.01
C ILE A 163 -4.13 19.98 -15.08
N PRO A 164 -5.29 19.79 -14.42
CA PRO A 164 -5.87 20.79 -13.55
C PRO A 164 -5.00 21.11 -12.34
N ASN A 165 -5.35 22.19 -11.63
CA ASN A 165 -4.66 22.55 -10.40
C ASN A 165 -4.75 21.45 -9.32
N LEU A 166 -3.76 21.46 -8.43
CA LEU A 166 -3.57 20.41 -7.43
C LEU A 166 -4.76 20.26 -6.46
N ILE A 167 -5.41 21.36 -6.08
CA ILE A 167 -6.56 21.34 -5.16
C ILE A 167 -7.74 20.58 -5.80
N TYR A 168 -8.00 20.81 -7.08
CA TYR A 168 -9.04 20.10 -7.81
C TYR A 168 -8.74 18.59 -7.89
N LEU A 169 -7.49 18.23 -8.22
CA LEU A 169 -7.05 16.83 -8.26
C LEU A 169 -7.20 16.11 -6.91
N GLN A 170 -6.91 16.81 -5.81
CA GLN A 170 -7.10 16.30 -4.45
C GLN A 170 -8.57 16.05 -4.14
N GLN A 171 -9.42 17.04 -4.42
CA GLN A 171 -10.85 16.92 -4.19
C GLN A 171 -11.45 15.76 -5.01
N MET A 172 -11.03 15.60 -6.25
CA MET A 172 -11.48 14.52 -7.12
C MET A 172 -10.99 13.16 -6.64
N THR A 173 -9.74 13.09 -6.16
CA THR A 173 -9.17 11.88 -5.56
C THR A 173 -9.93 11.44 -4.31
N SER A 174 -10.26 12.37 -3.40
CA SER A 174 -11.08 12.06 -2.22
C SER A 174 -12.46 11.55 -2.61
N GLN A 175 -13.12 12.18 -3.59
CA GLN A 175 -14.41 11.71 -4.09
C GLN A 175 -14.33 10.33 -4.76
N ALA A 176 -13.25 10.03 -5.46
CA ALA A 176 -13.02 8.71 -6.05
C ALA A 176 -12.81 7.63 -4.97
N LEU A 177 -12.11 7.95 -3.88
CA LEU A 177 -11.96 7.05 -2.73
C LEU A 177 -13.30 6.76 -2.04
N GLU A 178 -14.14 7.78 -1.82
CA GLU A 178 -15.49 7.59 -1.28
C GLU A 178 -16.38 6.76 -2.23
N TRP A 179 -16.29 7.00 -3.54
CA TRP A 179 -17.00 6.17 -4.51
C TRP A 179 -16.53 4.70 -4.46
N LEU A 180 -15.22 4.46 -4.32
CA LEU A 180 -14.67 3.11 -4.16
C LEU A 180 -15.14 2.45 -2.86
N TRP A 181 -15.26 3.23 -1.78
CA TRP A 181 -15.81 2.78 -0.50
C TRP A 181 -17.22 2.19 -0.70
N ASP A 182 -18.14 3.00 -1.21
CA ASP A 182 -19.55 2.64 -1.41
C ASP A 182 -19.73 1.50 -2.42
N ARG A 183 -18.95 1.55 -3.51
CA ARG A 183 -19.12 0.62 -4.63
C ARG A 183 -18.55 -0.76 -4.33
N TRP A 184 -17.41 -0.83 -3.65
CA TRP A 184 -16.64 -2.06 -3.53
C TRP A 184 -16.32 -2.43 -2.08
N TRP A 185 -15.69 -1.55 -1.31
CA TRP A 185 -15.14 -1.92 0.01
C TRP A 185 -16.20 -2.34 1.01
N VAL A 186 -17.29 -1.58 1.14
CA VAL A 186 -18.40 -1.92 2.05
C VAL A 186 -19.01 -3.30 1.73
N LYS A 187 -19.03 -3.67 0.44
CA LYS A 187 -19.68 -4.90 -0.04
C LYS A 187 -18.75 -6.11 -0.05
N LYS A 188 -17.44 -5.89 -0.22
CA LYS A 188 -16.46 -6.97 -0.46
C LYS A 188 -15.55 -7.25 0.71
N ALA A 189 -15.36 -6.28 1.61
CA ALA A 189 -14.52 -6.43 2.79
C ALA A 189 -15.39 -6.39 4.06
N THR A 190 -16.37 -7.29 4.20
CA THR A 190 -17.36 -7.28 5.31
C THR A 190 -16.87 -7.95 6.60
N GLY A 191 -15.68 -8.54 6.59
CA GLY A 191 -15.12 -9.25 7.74
C GLY A 191 -14.81 -8.35 8.94
N ASP A 192 -14.49 -9.00 10.06
CA ASP A 192 -13.97 -8.36 11.28
C ASP A 192 -12.43 -8.29 11.23
N PRO A 193 -11.80 -7.11 11.34
CA PRO A 193 -10.35 -6.96 11.34
C PRO A 193 -9.66 -7.57 12.58
N ALA A 194 -10.39 -7.88 13.67
CA ALA A 194 -9.80 -8.18 14.97
C ALA A 194 -8.80 -9.35 14.95
N ARG A 195 -9.08 -10.42 14.19
CA ARG A 195 -8.13 -11.53 14.05
C ARG A 195 -6.82 -11.08 13.42
N ALA A 196 -6.89 -10.36 12.30
CA ALA A 196 -5.70 -9.93 11.57
C ALA A 196 -4.87 -8.91 12.38
N LEU A 197 -5.55 -8.04 13.14
CA LEU A 197 -4.90 -7.11 14.05
C LEU A 197 -4.16 -7.82 15.19
N ARG A 198 -4.77 -8.84 15.81
CA ARG A 198 -4.11 -9.66 16.85
C ARG A 198 -2.88 -10.38 16.30
N GLU A 199 -3.00 -11.03 15.14
CA GLU A 199 -1.87 -11.69 14.49
C GLU A 199 -0.75 -10.70 14.13
N LEU A 200 -1.09 -9.47 13.72
CA LEU A 200 -0.11 -8.44 13.42
C LEU A 200 0.62 -7.97 14.68
N GLU A 201 -0.10 -7.76 15.78
CA GLU A 201 0.47 -7.34 17.05
C GLU A 201 1.41 -8.40 17.61
N GLU A 202 1.02 -9.68 17.55
CA GLU A 202 1.86 -10.79 17.93
C GLU A 202 3.16 -10.83 17.11
N ARG A 203 3.07 -10.66 15.78
CA ARG A 203 4.26 -10.60 14.91
C ARG A 203 5.18 -9.43 15.25
N LYS A 204 4.60 -8.25 15.56
CA LYS A 204 5.38 -7.08 15.98
C LYS A 204 6.08 -7.33 17.32
N ARG A 205 5.38 -7.95 18.28
CA ARG A 205 5.95 -8.33 19.58
C ARG A 205 7.12 -9.28 19.41
N VAL A 206 6.93 -10.39 18.69
CA VAL A 206 8.00 -11.38 18.43
C VAL A 206 9.19 -10.74 17.72
N SER A 207 8.94 -9.88 16.71
CA SER A 207 10.03 -9.18 16.02
C SER A 207 10.78 -8.19 16.92
N ARG A 208 10.12 -7.58 17.90
CA ARG A 208 10.75 -6.66 18.85
C ARG A 208 11.60 -7.44 19.85
N GLU A 209 11.05 -8.50 20.43
CA GLU A 209 11.76 -9.40 21.36
C GLU A 209 13.02 -10.01 20.70
N ALA A 210 12.92 -10.40 19.42
CA ALA A 210 14.08 -10.90 18.68
C ALA A 210 15.18 -9.84 18.52
N ARG A 211 14.82 -8.59 18.18
CA ARG A 211 15.78 -7.49 18.06
C ARG A 211 16.44 -7.13 19.38
N GLU A 212 15.66 -7.09 20.46
CA GLU A 212 16.17 -6.83 21.81
C GLU A 212 17.14 -7.95 22.25
N ALA A 213 16.82 -9.21 21.95
CA ALA A 213 17.71 -10.33 22.23
C ALA A 213 19.02 -10.26 21.41
N GLU A 214 18.95 -9.89 20.13
CA GLU A 214 20.13 -9.66 19.28
C GLU A 214 21.01 -8.50 19.80
N GLU A 215 20.39 -7.42 20.28
CA GLU A 215 21.11 -6.27 20.84
C GLU A 215 21.80 -6.62 22.17
N LEU A 216 21.12 -7.38 23.04
CA LEU A 216 21.71 -7.88 24.29
C LEU A 216 22.87 -8.85 24.03
N ASP A 217 22.76 -9.73 23.05
CA ASP A 217 23.85 -10.63 22.64
C ASP A 217 25.06 -9.85 22.10
N ALA A 218 24.81 -8.84 21.26
CA ALA A 218 25.87 -7.97 20.74
C ALA A 218 26.60 -7.24 21.88
N LEU A 219 25.89 -6.64 22.83
CA LEU A 219 26.48 -5.96 23.99
C LEU A 219 27.27 -6.94 24.88
N GLY A 220 26.74 -8.15 25.11
CA GLY A 220 27.44 -9.22 25.85
C GLY A 220 28.74 -9.68 25.18
N ALA A 221 28.73 -9.83 23.85
CA ALA A 221 29.92 -10.14 23.06
C ALA A 221 30.98 -9.02 23.13
N HIS A 222 30.57 -7.74 23.13
CA HIS A 222 31.47 -6.61 23.30
C HIS A 222 32.10 -6.55 24.70
N THR A 223 31.33 -6.81 25.77
CA THR A 223 31.86 -6.88 27.15
C THR A 223 32.82 -8.06 27.34
N THR A 224 32.53 -9.22 26.77
CA THR A 224 33.41 -10.41 26.87
C THR A 224 34.74 -10.20 26.15
N ARG A 225 34.72 -9.49 25.00
CA ARG A 225 35.92 -9.14 24.25
C ARG A 225 36.76 -8.07 24.97
N GLY A 226 36.15 -7.08 25.61
CA GLY A 226 36.84 -6.08 26.43
C GLY A 226 37.53 -6.68 27.66
N THR A 227 36.82 -7.53 28.41
CA THR A 227 37.37 -8.22 29.60
C THR A 227 38.49 -9.20 29.25
N THR A 228 38.41 -9.87 28.10
CA THR A 228 39.49 -10.76 27.62
C THR A 228 40.75 -9.96 27.26
N VAL A 229 40.61 -8.83 26.55
CA VAL A 229 41.75 -7.97 26.18
C VAL A 229 42.41 -7.34 27.42
N GLU A 230 41.64 -6.87 28.40
CA GLU A 230 42.20 -6.36 29.66
C GLU A 230 42.90 -7.45 30.48
N ARG A 231 42.33 -8.66 30.54
CA ARG A 231 42.95 -9.79 31.27
C ARG A 231 44.27 -10.25 30.63
N TYR A 232 44.38 -10.19 29.30
CA TYR A 232 45.64 -10.42 28.59
C TYR A 232 46.67 -9.31 28.86
N ARG A 233 46.23 -8.04 28.91
CA ARG A 233 47.11 -6.88 29.16
C ARG A 233 47.67 -6.88 30.60
N ALA A 234 46.82 -7.16 31.59
CA ALA A 234 47.23 -7.32 32.98
C ALA A 234 48.19 -8.51 33.19
N GLY A 235 48.00 -9.61 32.44
CA GLY A 235 48.92 -10.76 32.47
C GLY A 235 50.31 -10.45 31.89
N GLN A 236 50.41 -9.53 30.93
CA GLN A 236 51.68 -9.09 30.35
C GLN A 236 52.47 -8.17 31.30
N GLU A 237 51.79 -7.29 32.04
CA GLU A 237 52.45 -6.40 33.01
C GLU A 237 53.04 -7.18 34.21
N HIS A 238 52.36 -8.23 34.68
CA HIS A 238 52.89 -9.11 35.74
C HIS A 238 54.10 -9.95 35.31
N HIS A 239 54.22 -10.30 34.02
CA HIS A 239 55.38 -11.06 33.52
C HIS A 239 56.62 -10.18 33.36
N VAL A 240 56.46 -8.90 33.03
CA VAL A 240 57.57 -7.94 32.93
C VAL A 240 58.15 -7.60 34.31
N THR A 241 57.33 -7.54 35.37
CA THR A 241 57.81 -7.26 36.73
C THR A 241 58.58 -8.40 37.39
N MET A 242 58.37 -9.66 37.00
CA MET A 242 59.16 -10.79 37.56
C MET A 242 60.49 -11.02 36.82
N SER A 243 60.67 -10.45 35.63
CA SER A 243 61.88 -10.68 34.82
C SER A 243 63.02 -9.70 35.15
N THR A 244 62.80 -8.70 36.01
CA THR A 244 63.81 -7.70 36.39
C THR A 244 64.54 -8.01 37.69
N ASP A 245 64.25 -9.12 38.38
CA ASP A 245 64.86 -9.45 39.68
C ASP A 245 66.01 -10.48 39.63
N GLU A 246 66.41 -10.97 38.44
CA GLU A 246 67.46 -12.00 38.29
C GLU A 246 68.78 -11.53 37.64
N LEU A 247 69.14 -10.25 37.78
CA LEU A 247 70.48 -9.76 37.36
C LEU A 247 71.16 -8.93 38.45
N GLY A 248 71.39 -9.56 39.60
CA GLY A 248 72.19 -9.00 40.69
C GLY A 248 72.82 -10.07 41.59
N GLY A 249 73.78 -10.85 41.06
CA GLY A 249 74.50 -11.86 41.84
C GLY A 249 75.87 -12.19 41.26
N SER A 250 76.88 -11.45 41.74
CA SER A 250 78.32 -11.52 41.45
C SER A 250 78.96 -12.89 41.81
N PRO A 251 80.22 -13.16 41.45
CA PRO A 251 81.39 -12.51 42.07
C PRO A 251 82.17 -11.59 41.12
#